data_AF-A0A0J6W3I7-F1
#
_entry.id   AF-A0A0J6W3I7-F1
#
_cell.length_a   1.000
_cell.length_b   1.000
_cell.length_c   1.000
_cell.angle_alpha   90.00
_cell.angle_beta   90.00
_cell.angle_gamma   90.00
#
_symmetry.space_group_name_H-M   'P 1'
#
loop_
_entity.id
_entity.type
_entity.pdbx_description
1 polymer ?
#
loop_
_entity_poly.entity_id
_entity_poly.type
_entity_poly.pdbx_seq_one_letter_code
_entity_poly.pdbx_strand_id
1 'polypeptide(L)'
;MTARPRALAGWLNNHHVPVDGQLTVTKMSTALTIVTWLVRDQRRRRWIVRERTDSRGFAREAALLRALDSEAFPVPAVVGHEDDTASGAFVVTSWIDGTTLSDEVVESRLSPIMRRTLALQVIELLARLHGRPVVASMPRFAAGHLDRQFACMSALWERSGSGGAHDSTWRAIRTRLIQTRPRGEPRATLVHGDFRLRNVVCADDRITGLLGWDRSTVGNPLSDLAWLLNSWNRTDTTCEGLPDRREIVEIYRARTGITVDDLTFHRGMAHWISATLLQAMETTRRTSGEHHHSPVDMDSAIQNELVSAAEFLGRFR
;
A
#
# COMPACT_ATOMS: atom_id res chain seq x y z
N MET A 1 -21.46 8.24 3.15
CA MET A 1 -21.40 9.68 3.47
C MET A 1 -21.32 10.58 2.23
N THR A 2 -20.46 10.26 1.26
CA THR A 2 -20.15 11.10 0.07
C THR A 2 -21.31 11.32 -0.90
N ALA A 3 -22.29 10.41 -0.93
CA ALA A 3 -23.56 10.58 -1.63
C ALA A 3 -24.48 11.67 -1.02
N ARG A 4 -24.12 12.24 0.14
CA ARG A 4 -24.88 13.28 0.84
C ARG A 4 -23.97 14.47 1.20
N PRO A 5 -23.56 15.32 0.23
CA PRO A 5 -22.60 16.41 0.47
C PRO A 5 -22.99 17.40 1.59
N ARG A 6 -24.28 17.66 1.80
CA ARG A 6 -24.76 18.49 2.93
C ARG A 6 -24.50 17.84 4.29
N ALA A 7 -24.70 16.53 4.41
CA ALA A 7 -24.43 15.79 5.64
C ALA A 7 -22.93 15.78 5.94
N LEU A 8 -22.09 15.60 4.91
CA LEU A 8 -20.64 15.69 5.04
C LEU A 8 -20.18 17.08 5.49
N ALA A 9 -20.76 18.16 4.95
CA ALA A 9 -20.45 19.52 5.38
C ALA A 9 -20.79 19.75 6.86
N GLY A 10 -21.97 19.30 7.30
CA GLY A 10 -22.35 19.34 8.72
C GLY A 10 -21.40 18.53 9.62
N TRP A 11 -21.01 17.34 9.17
CA TRP A 11 -20.06 16.49 9.89
C TRP A 11 -18.68 17.14 10.02
N LEU A 12 -18.17 17.78 8.97
CA LEU A 12 -16.90 18.54 8.99
C LEU A 12 -16.96 19.71 9.97
N ASN A 13 -18.05 20.48 9.96
CA ASN A 13 -18.25 21.58 10.90
C ASN A 13 -18.25 21.09 12.36
N ASN A 14 -18.91 19.96 12.64
CA ASN A 14 -18.91 19.32 13.96
C ASN A 14 -17.50 18.84 14.39
N HIS A 15 -16.60 18.61 13.44
CA HIS A 15 -15.20 18.29 13.67
C HIS A 15 -14.29 19.54 13.64
N HIS A 16 -14.85 20.73 13.83
CA HIS A 16 -14.14 22.01 13.82
C HIS A 16 -13.40 22.31 12.52
N VAL A 17 -13.84 21.72 11.41
CA VAL A 17 -13.35 22.04 10.06
C VAL A 17 -14.38 22.92 9.37
N PRO A 18 -14.15 24.25 9.30
CA PRO A 18 -15.09 25.13 8.63
C PRO A 18 -15.22 24.76 7.15
N VAL A 19 -16.45 24.76 6.65
CA VAL A 19 -16.78 24.51 5.24
C VAL A 19 -17.39 25.77 4.63
N ASP A 20 -16.86 26.19 3.48
CA ASP A 20 -17.35 27.36 2.75
C ASP A 20 -18.27 26.93 1.60
N GLY A 21 -19.55 27.26 1.73
CA GLY A 21 -20.55 27.01 0.70
C GLY A 21 -20.79 25.51 0.44
N GLN A 22 -21.13 25.18 -0.80
CA GLN A 22 -21.44 23.79 -1.18
C GLN A 22 -20.18 22.97 -1.46
N LEU A 23 -20.19 21.72 -0.98
CA LEU A 23 -19.13 20.75 -1.27
C LEU A 23 -19.32 20.14 -2.66
N THR A 24 -18.23 20.09 -3.43
CA THR A 24 -18.09 19.26 -4.62
C THR A 24 -17.37 17.97 -4.25
N VAL A 25 -17.91 16.84 -4.68
CA VAL A 25 -17.36 15.51 -4.40
C VAL A 25 -17.05 14.81 -5.72
N THR A 26 -15.82 14.32 -5.86
CA THR A 26 -15.34 13.65 -7.08
C THR A 26 -14.72 12.31 -6.72
N LYS A 27 -15.18 11.23 -7.36
CA LYS A 27 -14.58 9.90 -7.18
C LYS A 27 -13.17 9.90 -7.75
N MET A 28 -12.18 9.50 -6.96
CA MET A 28 -10.79 9.38 -7.40
C MET A 28 -10.45 7.95 -7.83
N SER A 29 -10.81 6.97 -7.00
CA SER A 29 -10.45 5.57 -7.25
C SER A 29 -11.35 4.60 -6.50
N THR A 30 -11.41 3.38 -7.00
CA THR A 30 -11.99 2.22 -6.33
C THR A 30 -10.88 1.16 -6.17
N ALA A 31 -10.57 0.81 -4.93
CA ALA A 31 -9.82 -0.40 -4.59
C ALA A 31 -10.81 -1.52 -4.21
N LEU A 32 -10.30 -2.73 -3.92
CA LEU A 32 -11.12 -3.91 -3.59
C LEU A 32 -12.26 -3.64 -2.60
N THR A 33 -11.99 -2.90 -1.54
CA THR A 33 -12.95 -2.64 -0.44
C THR A 33 -13.04 -1.19 -0.02
N ILE A 34 -12.32 -0.29 -0.72
CA ILE A 34 -12.21 1.12 -0.35
C ILE A 34 -12.48 1.97 -1.58
N VAL A 35 -13.40 2.92 -1.45
CA VAL A 35 -13.64 3.97 -2.45
C VAL A 35 -13.06 5.28 -1.94
N THR A 36 -12.26 5.94 -2.76
CA THR A 36 -11.62 7.21 -2.40
C THR A 36 -12.25 8.37 -3.17
N TRP A 37 -12.58 9.43 -2.45
CA TRP A 37 -13.26 10.60 -2.95
C TRP A 37 -12.48 11.87 -2.59
N LEU A 38 -12.38 12.79 -3.54
CA LEU A 38 -11.89 14.13 -3.33
C LEU A 38 -13.07 15.05 -3.02
N VAL A 39 -12.95 15.79 -1.92
CA VAL A 39 -13.96 16.74 -1.48
C VAL A 39 -13.37 18.14 -1.52
N ARG A 40 -14.08 19.07 -2.15
CA ARG A 40 -13.70 20.47 -2.28
C ARG A 40 -14.82 21.38 -1.82
N ASP A 41 -14.48 22.46 -1.14
CA ASP A 41 -15.41 23.56 -0.88
C ASP A 41 -15.25 24.70 -1.90
N GLN A 42 -16.02 25.79 -1.75
CA GLN A 42 -15.98 26.92 -2.68
C GLN A 42 -14.69 27.74 -2.58
N ARG A 43 -13.97 27.68 -1.45
CA ARG A 43 -12.64 28.27 -1.28
C ARG A 43 -11.51 27.35 -1.74
N ARG A 44 -11.84 26.23 -2.39
CA ARG A 44 -10.90 25.22 -2.90
C ARG A 44 -10.07 24.54 -1.82
N ARG A 45 -10.50 24.55 -0.55
CA ARG A 45 -9.97 23.63 0.46
C ARG A 45 -10.29 22.20 0.05
N ARG A 46 -9.38 21.28 0.36
CA ARG A 46 -9.43 19.89 -0.13
C ARG A 46 -9.34 18.92 1.04
N TRP A 47 -10.17 17.90 0.98
CA TRP A 47 -10.14 16.75 1.87
C TRP A 47 -10.26 15.46 1.07
N ILE A 48 -9.74 14.38 1.64
CA ILE A 48 -9.94 13.04 1.13
C ILE A 48 -10.93 12.31 2.03
N VAL A 49 -11.97 11.75 1.43
CA VAL A 49 -12.91 10.85 2.11
C VAL A 49 -12.71 9.45 1.55
N ARG A 50 -12.47 8.49 2.44
CA ARG A 50 -12.41 7.07 2.08
C ARG A 50 -13.55 6.34 2.74
N GLU A 51 -14.27 5.54 1.98
CA GLU A 51 -15.42 4.77 2.43
C GLU A 51 -15.16 3.28 2.21
N ARG A 52 -15.58 2.45 3.16
CA ARG A 52 -15.40 0.98 3.08
C ARG A 52 -16.68 0.30 2.65
N THR A 53 -16.52 -0.80 1.92
CA THR A 53 -17.61 -1.71 1.54
C THR A 53 -17.59 -3.02 2.33
N ASP A 54 -16.60 -3.20 3.20
CA ASP A 54 -16.47 -4.37 4.08
C ASP A 54 -16.81 -4.05 5.53
N SER A 55 -16.82 -5.06 6.39
CA SER A 55 -17.14 -4.94 7.81
C SER A 55 -16.02 -4.37 8.68
N ARG A 56 -14.92 -3.88 8.07
CA ARG A 56 -13.81 -3.27 8.80
C ARG A 56 -14.07 -1.78 8.99
N GLY A 57 -13.64 -1.24 10.12
CA GLY A 57 -13.61 0.19 10.38
C GLY A 57 -12.29 0.86 9.95
N PHE A 58 -12.21 2.16 10.21
CA PHE A 58 -11.01 2.98 10.09
C PHE A 58 -10.33 3.32 11.43
N ALA A 59 -10.91 2.99 12.59
CA ALA A 59 -10.32 3.28 13.91
C ALA A 59 -8.82 2.98 14.02
N ARG A 60 -8.41 1.77 13.60
CA ARG A 60 -7.00 1.35 13.64
C ARG A 60 -6.12 2.24 12.76
N GLU A 61 -6.56 2.52 11.54
CA GLU A 61 -5.80 3.35 10.61
C GLU A 61 -5.74 4.81 11.07
N ALA A 62 -6.87 5.37 11.53
CA ALA A 62 -6.94 6.73 12.05
C ALA A 62 -6.05 6.93 13.28
N ALA A 63 -6.02 5.97 14.20
CA ALA A 63 -5.14 6.02 15.36
C ALA A 63 -3.65 5.95 14.95
N LEU A 64 -3.29 5.10 13.99
CA LEU A 64 -1.91 5.03 13.48
C LEU A 64 -1.50 6.34 12.82
N LEU A 65 -2.33 6.89 11.94
CA LEU A 65 -2.06 8.16 11.24
C LEU A 65 -1.84 9.29 12.24
N ARG A 66 -2.68 9.42 13.27
CA ARG A 66 -2.49 10.44 14.32
C ARG A 66 -1.19 10.26 15.10
N ALA A 67 -0.82 9.02 15.44
CA ALA A 67 0.45 8.75 16.11
C ALA A 67 1.65 9.15 15.23
N LEU A 68 1.61 8.79 13.94
CA LEU A 68 2.66 9.14 12.98
C LEU A 68 2.77 10.65 12.73
N ASP A 69 1.64 11.34 12.62
CA ASP A 69 1.56 12.80 12.44
C ASP A 69 2.14 13.55 13.66
N SER A 70 1.85 13.08 14.89
CA SER A 70 2.39 13.66 16.13
C SER A 70 3.92 13.60 16.24
N GLU A 71 4.55 12.72 15.46
CA GLU A 71 6.00 12.54 15.36
C GLU A 71 6.56 13.06 14.03
N ALA A 72 5.81 13.94 13.36
CA ALA A 72 6.15 14.60 12.10
C ALA A 72 6.50 13.63 10.95
N PHE A 73 5.95 12.41 10.95
CA PHE A 73 6.03 11.51 9.81
C PHE A 73 5.07 11.99 8.72
N PRO A 74 5.47 12.04 7.43
CA PRO A 74 4.65 12.65 6.37
C PRO A 74 3.44 11.77 6.04
N VAL A 75 2.38 11.89 6.82
CA VAL A 75 1.10 11.19 6.64
C VAL A 75 -0.04 12.21 6.51
N PRO A 76 -1.19 11.85 5.95
CA PRO A 76 -2.31 12.77 5.90
C PRO A 76 -2.90 12.95 7.32
N ALA A 77 -3.14 14.19 7.72
CA ALA A 77 -3.71 14.51 9.01
C ALA A 77 -5.17 14.02 9.08
N VAL A 78 -5.53 13.34 10.15
CA VAL A 78 -6.88 12.80 10.33
C VAL A 78 -7.81 13.88 10.85
N VAL A 79 -8.84 14.22 10.07
CA VAL A 79 -9.93 15.09 10.50
C VAL A 79 -10.86 14.32 11.45
N GLY A 80 -11.24 13.10 11.06
CA GLY A 80 -12.08 12.20 11.86
C GLY A 80 -12.45 10.94 11.09
N HIS A 81 -13.15 10.03 11.75
CA HIS A 81 -13.64 8.78 11.15
C HIS A 81 -14.95 8.35 11.82
N GLU A 82 -15.69 7.51 11.12
CA GLU A 82 -16.87 6.78 11.59
C GLU A 82 -16.68 5.30 11.28
N ASP A 83 -16.95 4.45 12.27
CA ASP A 83 -16.76 3.00 12.17
C ASP A 83 -18.07 2.23 12.08
N ASP A 84 -19.22 2.90 12.22
CA ASP A 84 -20.52 2.24 12.06
C ASP A 84 -20.67 1.68 10.63
N THR A 85 -20.43 0.38 10.51
CA THR A 85 -20.51 -0.34 9.23
C THR A 85 -21.94 -0.43 8.70
N ALA A 86 -22.97 -0.26 9.54
CA ALA A 86 -24.37 -0.28 9.10
C ALA A 86 -24.75 0.99 8.34
N SER A 87 -24.21 2.15 8.75
CA SER A 87 -24.35 3.43 8.05
C SER A 87 -23.23 3.69 7.01
N GLY A 88 -22.17 2.89 7.06
CA GLY A 88 -21.04 2.86 6.13
C GLY A 88 -19.82 3.55 6.71
N ALA A 89 -18.79 2.77 7.07
CA ALA A 89 -17.58 3.28 7.68
C ALA A 89 -16.79 4.20 6.74
N PHE A 90 -16.32 5.33 7.27
CA PHE A 90 -15.54 6.30 6.50
C PHE A 90 -14.46 7.00 7.34
N VAL A 91 -13.43 7.50 6.67
CA VAL A 91 -12.41 8.38 7.27
C VAL A 91 -12.22 9.62 6.41
N VAL A 92 -12.05 10.75 7.06
CA VAL A 92 -11.73 12.02 6.42
C VAL A 92 -10.32 12.45 6.83
N THR A 93 -9.49 12.76 5.84
CA THR A 93 -8.14 13.26 6.06
C THR A 93 -7.91 14.57 5.31
N SER A 94 -6.86 15.30 5.70
CA SER A 94 -6.35 16.40 4.92
C SER A 94 -5.89 15.93 3.53
N TRP A 95 -5.92 16.87 2.58
CA TRP A 95 -5.21 16.73 1.33
C TRP A 95 -3.70 16.96 1.55
N ILE A 96 -2.86 16.15 0.91
CA ILE A 96 -1.42 16.38 0.82
C ILE A 96 -1.11 16.96 -0.55
N ASP A 97 -0.47 18.11 -0.59
CA ASP A 97 -0.06 18.73 -1.85
C ASP A 97 1.09 17.99 -2.52
N GLY A 98 0.94 17.78 -3.83
CA GLY A 98 1.89 17.06 -4.66
C GLY A 98 1.19 16.10 -5.62
N THR A 99 2.01 15.26 -6.25
CA THR A 99 1.59 14.17 -7.15
C THR A 99 2.18 12.86 -6.63
N THR A 100 1.45 11.76 -6.80
CA THR A 100 2.00 10.45 -6.47
C THR A 100 3.06 10.03 -7.47
N LEU A 101 4.13 9.38 -7.01
CA LEU A 101 5.13 8.83 -7.92
C LEU A 101 4.55 7.64 -8.70
N SER A 102 4.87 7.55 -9.98
CA SER A 102 4.57 6.40 -10.84
C SER A 102 5.72 6.24 -11.83
N ASP A 103 5.82 5.07 -12.46
CA ASP A 103 6.83 4.84 -13.51
C ASP A 103 6.70 5.91 -14.61
N GLU A 104 5.46 6.21 -15.03
CA GLU A 104 5.17 7.30 -15.98
C GLU A 104 5.65 8.67 -15.50
N VAL A 105 5.38 9.05 -14.25
CA VAL A 105 5.83 10.35 -13.70
C VAL A 105 7.35 10.40 -13.65
N VAL A 106 7.97 9.32 -13.18
CA VAL A 106 9.43 9.21 -13.06
C VAL A 106 10.10 9.32 -14.43
N GLU A 107 9.58 8.63 -15.44
CA GLU A 107 10.16 8.63 -16.78
C GLU A 107 9.87 9.93 -17.56
N SER A 108 8.63 10.43 -17.53
CA SER A 108 8.21 11.53 -18.41
C SER A 108 8.36 12.93 -17.84
N ARG A 109 8.41 13.10 -16.50
CA ARG A 109 8.34 14.42 -15.86
C ARG A 109 9.56 14.81 -15.05
N LEU A 110 10.38 13.84 -14.63
CA LEU A 110 11.53 14.09 -13.75
C LEU A 110 12.84 14.10 -14.54
N SER A 111 13.70 15.08 -14.24
CA SER A 111 15.09 15.06 -14.71
C SER A 111 15.88 13.92 -14.04
N PRO A 112 17.00 13.44 -14.61
CA PRO A 112 17.84 12.43 -13.98
C PRO A 112 18.26 12.77 -12.54
N ILE A 113 18.55 14.04 -12.27
CA ILE A 113 18.90 14.53 -10.92
C ILE A 113 17.71 14.40 -9.97
N MET A 114 16.50 14.79 -10.40
CA MET A 114 15.29 14.65 -9.58
C MET A 114 14.92 13.19 -9.35
N ARG A 115 15.07 12.32 -10.35
CA ARG A 115 14.87 10.87 -10.20
C ARG A 115 15.77 10.30 -9.12
N ARG A 116 17.07 10.63 -9.15
CA ARG A 116 18.01 10.19 -8.10
C ARG A 116 17.61 10.73 -6.74
N THR A 117 17.35 12.03 -6.65
CA THR A 117 17.01 12.72 -5.40
C THR A 117 15.78 12.13 -4.74
N LEU A 118 14.69 11.96 -5.50
CA LEU A 118 13.44 11.38 -5.00
C LEU A 118 13.60 9.89 -4.70
N ALA A 119 14.39 9.15 -5.48
CA ALA A 119 14.63 7.74 -5.22
C ALA A 119 15.34 7.51 -3.88
N LEU A 120 16.36 8.33 -3.58
CA LEU A 120 17.06 8.33 -2.30
C LEU A 120 16.12 8.70 -1.15
N GLN A 121 15.25 9.70 -1.32
CA GLN A 121 14.26 10.05 -0.31
C GLN A 121 13.24 8.94 -0.06
N VAL A 122 12.83 8.17 -1.09
CA VAL A 122 11.89 7.05 -0.93
C VAL A 122 12.51 5.98 -0.03
N ILE A 123 13.76 5.61 -0.27
CA ILE A 123 14.41 4.58 0.55
C ILE A 123 14.73 5.09 1.96
N GLU A 124 15.06 6.37 2.12
CA GLU A 124 15.22 7.02 3.42
C GLU A 124 13.91 7.09 4.21
N LEU A 125 12.78 7.35 3.54
CA LEU A 125 11.45 7.31 4.15
C LEU A 125 11.11 5.91 4.67
N LEU A 126 11.42 4.87 3.89
CA LEU A 126 11.23 3.48 4.31
C LEU A 126 12.13 3.11 5.50
N ALA A 127 13.40 3.48 5.43
CA ALA A 127 14.35 3.26 6.52
C ALA A 127 13.90 3.98 7.81
N ARG A 128 13.43 5.23 7.68
CA ARG A 128 12.87 6.00 8.79
C ARG A 128 11.63 5.31 9.37
N LEU A 129 10.75 4.75 8.54
CA LEU A 129 9.59 3.99 9.03
C LEU A 129 10.03 2.79 9.87
N HIS A 130 10.94 1.98 9.35
CA HIS A 130 11.39 0.74 9.99
C HIS A 130 12.30 0.97 11.21
N GLY A 131 12.99 2.10 11.27
CA GLY A 131 13.80 2.49 12.43
C GLY A 131 12.99 2.93 13.65
N ARG A 132 11.69 3.21 13.49
CA ARG A 132 10.85 3.77 14.55
C ARG A 132 10.43 2.70 15.58
N PRO A 133 10.42 3.05 16.88
CA PRO A 133 9.84 2.18 17.89
C PRO A 133 8.31 2.14 17.73
N VAL A 134 7.72 0.98 18.01
CA VAL A 134 6.27 0.87 18.17
C VAL A 134 5.93 1.38 19.57
N VAL A 135 5.30 2.56 19.64
CA VAL A 135 4.98 3.25 20.89
C VAL A 135 3.55 2.97 21.34
N ALA A 136 3.25 3.22 22.62
CA ALA A 136 1.94 2.92 23.22
C ALA A 136 0.76 3.71 22.61
N SER A 137 1.02 4.84 21.95
CA SER A 137 0.00 5.62 21.23
C SER A 137 -0.43 4.99 19.90
N MET A 138 0.33 4.03 19.38
CA MET A 138 -0.03 3.29 18.17
C MET A 138 -1.03 2.18 18.49
N PRO A 139 -1.84 1.75 17.50
CA PRO A 139 -2.73 0.61 17.66
C PRO A 139 -1.95 -0.66 18.05
N ARG A 140 -2.60 -1.56 18.79
CA ARG A 140 -2.05 -2.89 19.03
C ARG A 140 -2.10 -3.71 17.76
N PHE A 141 -0.99 -4.38 17.47
CA PHE A 141 -0.88 -5.32 16.37
C PHE A 141 -0.62 -6.72 16.92
N ALA A 142 -1.24 -7.72 16.30
CA ALA A 142 -0.98 -9.11 16.66
C ALA A 142 0.48 -9.51 16.33
N ALA A 143 0.99 -10.52 17.04
CA ALA A 143 2.27 -11.16 16.74
C ALA A 143 2.15 -12.22 15.62
N GLY A 144 3.29 -12.71 15.10
CA GLY A 144 3.32 -13.72 14.03
C GLY A 144 3.01 -13.16 12.64
N HIS A 145 3.80 -12.19 12.16
CA HIS A 145 3.51 -11.47 10.91
C HIS A 145 3.34 -12.42 9.71
N LEU A 146 4.28 -13.33 9.50
CA LEU A 146 4.25 -14.26 8.35
C LEU A 146 3.06 -15.22 8.44
N ASP A 147 2.75 -15.75 9.62
CA ASP A 147 1.61 -16.65 9.83
C ASP A 147 0.29 -15.97 9.49
N ARG A 148 0.12 -14.71 9.91
CA ARG A 148 -1.05 -13.91 9.54
C ARG A 148 -1.13 -13.65 8.04
N GLN A 149 0.00 -13.36 7.38
CA GLN A 149 0.03 -13.15 5.93
C GLN A 149 -0.36 -14.44 5.18
N PHE A 150 0.18 -15.60 5.57
CA PHE A 150 -0.21 -16.88 4.99
C PHE A 150 -1.70 -17.17 5.18
N ALA A 151 -2.22 -17.01 6.40
CA ALA A 151 -3.63 -17.25 6.69
C ALA A 151 -4.54 -16.30 5.89
N CYS A 152 -4.21 -15.01 5.87
CA CYS A 152 -5.00 -13.99 5.18
C CYS A 152 -5.03 -14.22 3.67
N MET A 153 -3.88 -14.47 3.05
CA MET A 153 -3.79 -14.70 1.60
C MET A 153 -4.40 -16.03 1.21
N SER A 154 -4.27 -17.08 2.02
CA SER A 154 -4.99 -18.34 1.81
C SER A 154 -6.50 -18.15 1.85
N ALA A 155 -7.03 -17.50 2.88
CA ALA A 155 -8.46 -17.23 2.96
C ALA A 155 -8.96 -16.36 1.79
N LEU A 156 -8.11 -15.49 1.24
CA LEU A 156 -8.42 -14.72 0.03
C LEU A 156 -8.41 -15.57 -1.23
N TRP A 157 -7.38 -16.38 -1.41
CA TRP A 157 -7.31 -17.27 -2.55
C TRP A 157 -8.47 -18.27 -2.58
N GLU A 158 -8.84 -18.86 -1.44
CA GLU A 158 -9.94 -19.84 -1.40
C GLU A 158 -11.27 -19.24 -1.89
N ARG A 159 -11.53 -17.96 -1.63
CA ARG A 159 -12.76 -17.29 -2.09
C ARG A 159 -12.67 -16.71 -3.50
N SER A 160 -11.48 -16.50 -4.05
CA SER A 160 -11.32 -15.78 -5.32
C SER A 160 -10.65 -16.55 -6.45
N GLY A 161 -9.84 -17.57 -6.16
CA GLY A 161 -9.02 -18.28 -7.15
C GLY A 161 -9.07 -19.80 -7.08
N SER A 162 -9.69 -20.37 -6.04
CA SER A 162 -9.80 -21.84 -5.87
C SER A 162 -10.49 -22.50 -7.06
N GLY A 163 -9.90 -23.58 -7.58
CA GLY A 163 -10.39 -24.28 -8.78
C GLY A 163 -10.18 -23.53 -10.11
N GLY A 164 -9.58 -22.34 -10.10
CA GLY A 164 -9.24 -21.57 -11.30
C GLY A 164 -7.95 -22.02 -11.97
N ALA A 165 -7.64 -21.42 -13.14
CA ALA A 165 -6.48 -21.78 -13.97
C ALA A 165 -5.12 -21.69 -13.24
N HIS A 166 -5.01 -20.80 -12.26
CA HIS A 166 -3.76 -20.55 -11.52
C HIS A 166 -3.68 -21.29 -10.17
N ASP A 167 -4.71 -22.03 -9.75
CA ASP A 167 -4.81 -22.57 -8.39
C ASP A 167 -3.68 -23.56 -8.04
N SER A 168 -3.38 -24.48 -8.94
CA SER A 168 -2.30 -25.48 -8.74
C SER A 168 -0.93 -24.82 -8.54
N THR A 169 -0.60 -23.84 -9.39
CA THR A 169 0.67 -23.10 -9.32
C THR A 169 0.75 -22.28 -8.04
N TRP A 170 -0.34 -21.58 -7.68
CA TRP A 170 -0.41 -20.78 -6.46
C TRP A 170 -0.22 -21.64 -5.20
N ARG A 171 -0.86 -22.82 -5.13
CA ARG A 171 -0.72 -23.76 -3.99
C ARG A 171 0.69 -24.33 -3.91
N ALA A 172 1.32 -24.64 -5.04
CA ALA A 172 2.70 -25.13 -5.08
C ALA A 172 3.69 -24.07 -4.54
N ILE A 173 3.54 -22.81 -4.94
CA ILE A 173 4.35 -21.68 -4.42
C ILE A 173 4.11 -21.50 -2.92
N ARG A 174 2.86 -21.55 -2.45
CA ARG A 174 2.54 -21.48 -1.02
C ARG A 174 3.26 -22.56 -0.23
N THR A 175 3.22 -23.81 -0.68
CA THR A 175 3.92 -24.93 -0.02
C THR A 175 5.42 -24.66 0.05
N ARG A 176 6.02 -24.16 -1.03
CA ARG A 176 7.44 -23.80 -1.07
C ARG A 176 7.76 -22.69 -0.07
N LEU A 177 6.98 -21.62 -0.04
CA LEU A 177 7.13 -20.53 0.94
C LEU A 177 7.10 -21.03 2.39
N ILE A 178 6.23 -21.98 2.70
CA ILE A 178 6.17 -22.58 4.04
C ILE A 178 7.46 -23.38 4.33
N GLN A 179 7.93 -24.16 3.36
CA GLN A 179 9.14 -24.99 3.50
C GLN A 179 10.44 -24.20 3.59
N THR A 180 10.53 -23.05 2.89
CA THR A 180 11.73 -22.21 2.83
C THR A 180 11.68 -21.00 3.75
N ARG A 181 10.66 -20.90 4.61
CA ARG A 181 10.52 -19.80 5.56
C ARG A 181 11.82 -19.63 6.37
N PRO A 182 12.37 -18.40 6.45
CA PRO A 182 13.53 -18.10 7.29
C PRO A 182 13.33 -18.56 8.73
N ARG A 183 14.40 -19.08 9.34
CA ARG A 183 14.40 -19.46 10.74
C ARG A 183 14.69 -18.24 11.61
N GLY A 184 13.87 -18.03 12.63
CA GLY A 184 13.95 -16.89 13.52
C GLY A 184 12.97 -15.78 13.13
N GLU A 185 12.57 -14.99 14.11
CA GLU A 185 11.79 -13.77 13.87
C GLU A 185 12.77 -12.59 13.94
N PRO A 186 13.06 -11.91 12.81
CA PRO A 186 13.84 -10.69 12.88
C PRO A 186 13.07 -9.63 13.67
N ARG A 187 13.78 -8.58 14.08
CA ARG A 187 13.19 -7.43 14.78
C ARG A 187 11.92 -6.97 14.06
N ALA A 188 10.79 -7.05 14.75
CA ALA A 188 9.53 -6.56 14.24
C ALA A 188 9.52 -5.03 14.26
N THR A 189 9.12 -4.42 13.15
CA THR A 189 8.98 -2.97 12.99
C THR A 189 7.55 -2.64 12.63
N LEU A 190 7.19 -1.36 12.66
CA LEU A 190 6.03 -0.89 11.92
C LEU A 190 6.28 -1.17 10.43
N VAL A 191 5.32 -1.80 9.77
CA VAL A 191 5.31 -2.15 8.35
C VAL A 191 4.10 -1.46 7.73
N HIS A 192 4.30 -0.77 6.63
CA HIS A 192 3.28 -0.09 5.85
C HIS A 192 2.32 -1.09 5.17
N GLY A 193 2.84 -2.16 4.59
CA GLY A 193 2.08 -3.25 3.97
C GLY A 193 1.66 -3.02 2.51
N ASP A 194 1.81 -1.80 2.01
CA ASP A 194 1.71 -1.45 0.57
C ASP A 194 2.74 -0.37 0.20
N PHE A 195 3.99 -0.49 0.66
CA PHE A 195 5.00 0.55 0.42
C PHE A 195 5.49 0.51 -1.04
N ARG A 196 5.01 1.44 -1.86
CA ARG A 196 5.34 1.54 -3.30
C ARG A 196 5.23 2.98 -3.78
N LEU A 197 5.83 3.28 -4.93
CA LEU A 197 5.89 4.65 -5.49
C LEU A 197 4.52 5.32 -5.58
N ARG A 198 3.48 4.61 -6.01
CA ARG A 198 2.10 5.14 -6.13
C ARG A 198 1.49 5.64 -4.82
N ASN A 199 2.06 5.26 -3.68
CA ASN A 199 1.64 5.71 -2.36
C ASN A 199 2.53 6.84 -1.82
N VAL A 200 3.64 7.17 -2.49
CA VAL A 200 4.52 8.28 -2.13
C VAL A 200 4.09 9.52 -2.89
N VAL A 201 3.80 10.60 -2.18
CA VAL A 201 3.48 11.92 -2.74
C VAL A 201 4.73 12.77 -2.74
N CYS A 202 5.03 13.40 -3.87
CA CYS A 202 6.08 14.40 -3.97
C CYS A 202 5.54 15.73 -4.49
N ALA A 203 6.16 16.82 -4.05
CA ALA A 203 6.05 18.14 -4.66
C ALA A 203 7.47 18.59 -4.97
N ASP A 204 7.70 18.99 -6.21
CA ASP A 204 9.03 19.34 -6.73
C ASP A 204 10.05 18.21 -6.49
N ASP A 205 11.11 18.49 -5.74
CA ASP A 205 12.19 17.56 -5.41
C ASP A 205 12.04 16.92 -4.02
N ARG A 206 10.86 17.01 -3.39
CA ARG A 206 10.64 16.54 -2.00
C ARG A 206 9.46 15.61 -1.85
N ILE A 207 9.62 14.58 -1.02
CA ILE A 207 8.50 13.76 -0.54
C ILE A 207 7.68 14.57 0.47
N THR A 208 6.39 14.69 0.20
CA THR A 208 5.42 15.40 1.04
C THR A 208 4.44 14.48 1.74
N GLY A 209 4.34 13.20 1.35
CA GLY A 209 3.38 12.29 1.94
C GLY A 209 3.62 10.80 1.65
N LEU A 210 3.13 9.96 2.56
CA LEU A 210 2.96 8.52 2.38
C LEU A 210 1.49 8.16 2.66
N LEU A 211 0.83 7.58 1.66
CA LEU A 211 -0.58 7.19 1.66
C LEU A 211 -0.71 5.65 1.76
N GLY A 212 -1.93 5.15 2.00
CA GLY A 212 -2.21 3.70 1.88
C GLY A 212 -1.93 2.87 3.13
N TRP A 213 -2.29 3.38 4.31
CA TRP A 213 -2.01 2.77 5.61
C TRP A 213 -3.00 1.68 6.04
N ASP A 214 -3.94 1.28 5.19
CA ASP A 214 -5.01 0.33 5.53
C ASP A 214 -4.48 -1.08 5.83
N ARG A 215 -3.32 -1.43 5.24
CA ARG A 215 -2.64 -2.73 5.42
C ARG A 215 -1.53 -2.71 6.48
N SER A 216 -1.33 -1.58 7.14
CA SER A 216 -0.25 -1.42 8.13
C SER A 216 -0.33 -2.45 9.26
N THR A 217 0.84 -2.88 9.71
CA THR A 217 0.97 -3.89 10.76
C THR A 217 2.33 -3.81 11.45
N VAL A 218 2.55 -4.68 12.45
CA VAL A 218 3.89 -4.92 13.00
C VAL A 218 4.39 -6.27 12.49
N GLY A 219 5.62 -6.27 11.98
CA GLY A 219 6.20 -7.45 11.37
C GLY A 219 7.60 -7.26 10.80
N ASN A 220 8.01 -8.22 9.98
CA ASN A 220 9.30 -8.19 9.32
C ASN A 220 9.39 -7.05 8.27
N PRO A 221 10.33 -6.09 8.43
CA PRO A 221 10.48 -4.94 7.54
C PRO A 221 10.86 -5.31 6.09
N LEU A 222 11.45 -6.49 5.86
CA LEU A 222 11.79 -6.93 4.50
C LEU A 222 10.55 -7.13 3.62
N SER A 223 9.34 -7.24 4.19
CA SER A 223 8.12 -7.30 3.37
C SER A 223 7.87 -6.02 2.60
N ASP A 224 8.08 -4.84 3.22
CA ASP A 224 7.91 -3.57 2.52
C ASP A 224 9.06 -3.32 1.54
N LEU A 225 10.30 -3.66 1.91
CA LEU A 225 11.44 -3.54 0.99
C LEU A 225 11.24 -4.42 -0.25
N ALA A 226 10.80 -5.67 -0.06
CA ALA A 226 10.49 -6.57 -1.16
C ALA A 226 9.34 -6.04 -2.03
N TRP A 227 8.27 -5.53 -1.41
CA TRP A 227 7.13 -4.94 -2.11
C TRP A 227 7.55 -3.74 -2.96
N LEU A 228 8.40 -2.88 -2.41
CA LEU A 228 8.98 -1.74 -3.12
C LEU A 228 9.82 -2.20 -4.32
N LEU A 229 10.77 -3.12 -4.12
CA LEU A 229 11.69 -3.58 -5.18
C LEU A 229 10.98 -4.35 -6.30
N ASN A 230 9.89 -5.04 -6.00
CA ASN A 230 9.08 -5.76 -6.99
C ASN A 230 8.16 -4.81 -7.77
N SER A 231 7.72 -3.71 -7.15
CA SER A 231 6.85 -2.72 -7.79
C SER A 231 7.61 -1.58 -8.48
N TRP A 232 8.88 -1.38 -8.15
CA TRP A 232 9.74 -0.36 -8.74
C TRP A 232 10.52 -0.90 -9.94
N ASN A 233 10.37 -0.23 -11.08
CA ASN A 233 11.16 -0.40 -12.30
C ASN A 233 11.06 -1.82 -12.89
N ARG A 234 9.87 -2.16 -13.42
CA ARG A 234 9.60 -3.49 -14.01
C ARG A 234 10.40 -3.78 -15.28
N THR A 235 11.00 -2.77 -15.89
CA THR A 235 11.90 -2.91 -17.03
C THR A 235 13.32 -2.67 -16.55
N ASP A 236 14.24 -3.61 -16.82
CA ASP A 236 15.68 -3.42 -16.56
C ASP A 236 16.32 -2.32 -17.44
N THR A 237 15.50 -1.49 -18.09
CA THR A 237 15.92 -0.26 -18.75
C THR A 237 16.34 0.73 -17.67
N THR A 238 17.64 1.05 -17.68
CA THR A 238 18.29 2.07 -16.87
C THR A 238 17.71 3.44 -17.20
N CYS A 239 16.57 3.79 -16.62
CA CYS A 239 16.07 5.15 -16.64
C CYS A 239 17.13 6.02 -15.96
N GLU A 240 17.82 6.85 -16.75
CA GLU A 240 18.98 7.62 -16.30
C GLU A 240 18.65 8.38 -15.01
N GLY A 241 19.52 8.24 -14.00
CA GLY A 241 19.37 8.85 -12.69
C GLY A 241 18.68 7.99 -11.63
N LEU A 242 18.03 6.86 -11.98
CA LEU A 242 17.53 5.94 -10.97
C LEU A 242 18.65 5.05 -10.40
N PRO A 243 18.70 4.84 -9.07
CA PRO A 243 19.57 3.84 -8.47
C PRO A 243 19.11 2.45 -8.89
N ASP A 244 20.05 1.53 -9.05
CA ASP A 244 19.71 0.13 -9.27
C ASP A 244 19.21 -0.53 -7.97
N ARG A 245 18.64 -1.74 -8.09
CA ARG A 245 18.09 -2.46 -6.93
C ARG A 245 19.15 -2.77 -5.88
N ARG A 246 20.41 -2.99 -6.28
CA ARG A 246 21.50 -3.29 -5.36
C ARG A 246 21.86 -2.05 -4.54
N GLU A 247 21.98 -0.89 -5.17
CA GLU A 247 22.20 0.39 -4.51
C GLU A 247 21.08 0.70 -3.51
N ILE A 248 19.80 0.51 -3.89
CA ILE A 248 18.65 0.69 -2.99
C ILE A 248 18.78 -0.20 -1.74
N VAL A 249 19.12 -1.48 -1.91
CA VAL A 249 19.28 -2.44 -0.80
C VAL A 249 20.45 -2.05 0.10
N GLU A 250 21.57 -1.63 -0.48
CA GLU A 250 22.77 -1.21 0.27
C GLU A 250 22.48 0.05 1.12
N ILE A 251 21.79 1.05 0.55
CA ILE A 251 21.36 2.25 1.28
C ILE A 251 20.43 1.88 2.43
N TYR A 252 19.43 1.04 2.17
CA TYR A 252 18.49 0.61 3.18
C TYR A 252 19.18 -0.10 4.35
N ARG A 253 20.08 -1.04 4.04
CA ARG A 253 20.87 -1.77 5.04
C ARG A 253 21.74 -0.81 5.85
N ALA A 254 22.43 0.13 5.20
CA ALA A 254 23.29 1.10 5.87
C ALA A 254 22.51 2.01 6.83
N ARG A 255 21.29 2.43 6.45
CA ARG A 255 20.45 3.33 7.26
C ARG A 255 19.77 2.64 8.43
N THR A 256 19.45 1.35 8.30
CA THR A 256 18.63 0.63 9.31
C THR A 256 19.42 -0.35 10.16
N GLY A 257 20.57 -0.82 9.68
CA GLY A 257 21.30 -1.95 10.29
C GLY A 257 20.59 -3.30 10.15
N ILE A 258 19.47 -3.38 9.41
CA ILE A 258 18.71 -4.61 9.18
C ILE A 258 19.45 -5.49 8.17
N THR A 259 19.62 -6.77 8.49
CA THR A 259 20.15 -7.77 7.56
C THR A 259 19.13 -8.09 6.47
N VAL A 260 19.61 -8.36 5.27
CA VAL A 260 18.78 -8.56 4.06
C VAL A 260 18.95 -9.97 3.47
N ASP A 261 19.49 -10.90 4.26
CA ASP A 261 19.80 -12.26 3.80
C ASP A 261 18.55 -13.01 3.33
N ASP A 262 17.41 -12.73 3.96
CA ASP A 262 16.11 -13.31 3.62
C ASP A 262 15.33 -12.52 2.57
N LEU A 263 15.91 -11.46 1.98
CA LEU A 263 15.19 -10.59 1.05
C LEU A 263 14.63 -11.38 -0.15
N THR A 264 15.37 -12.35 -0.66
CA THR A 264 14.92 -13.26 -1.74
C THR A 264 13.62 -13.97 -1.38
N PHE A 265 13.50 -14.49 -0.16
CA PHE A 265 12.26 -15.11 0.34
C PHE A 265 11.10 -14.10 0.34
N HIS A 266 11.34 -12.90 0.86
CA HIS A 266 10.33 -11.84 0.92
C HIS A 266 9.90 -11.34 -0.46
N ARG A 267 10.81 -11.30 -1.44
CA ARG A 267 10.49 -10.98 -2.83
C ARG A 267 9.60 -12.04 -3.47
N GLY A 268 9.89 -13.32 -3.25
CA GLY A 268 9.00 -14.41 -3.68
C GLY A 268 7.62 -14.34 -3.03
N MET A 269 7.57 -14.08 -1.72
CA MET A 269 6.32 -13.92 -0.99
C MET A 269 5.50 -12.71 -1.45
N ALA A 270 6.16 -11.58 -1.74
CA ALA A 270 5.51 -10.38 -2.25
C ALA A 270 4.85 -10.63 -3.62
N HIS A 271 5.50 -11.35 -4.53
CA HIS A 271 4.88 -11.75 -5.80
C HIS A 271 3.69 -12.69 -5.60
N TRP A 272 3.78 -13.66 -4.68
CA TRP A 272 2.66 -14.53 -4.33
C TRP A 272 1.46 -13.75 -3.75
N ILE A 273 1.71 -12.78 -2.86
CA ILE A 273 0.69 -11.85 -2.34
C ILE A 273 0.07 -11.04 -3.49
N SER A 274 0.90 -10.50 -4.38
CA SER A 274 0.47 -9.72 -5.55
C SER A 274 -0.48 -10.52 -6.46
N ALA A 275 -0.11 -11.76 -6.79
CA ALA A 275 -0.96 -12.67 -7.55
C ALA A 275 -2.32 -12.90 -6.87
N THR A 276 -2.34 -13.11 -5.55
CA THR A 276 -3.59 -13.24 -4.79
C THR A 276 -4.46 -11.99 -4.86
N LEU A 277 -3.87 -10.80 -4.73
CA LEU A 277 -4.60 -9.53 -4.80
C LEU A 277 -5.15 -9.27 -6.22
N LEU A 278 -4.38 -9.57 -7.26
CA LEU A 278 -4.82 -9.47 -8.65
C LEU A 278 -5.98 -10.43 -8.94
N GLN A 279 -5.88 -11.69 -8.50
CA GLN A 279 -6.97 -12.67 -8.63
C GLN A 279 -8.23 -12.18 -7.91
N ALA A 280 -8.10 -11.62 -6.71
CA ALA A 280 -9.21 -11.03 -5.97
C ALA A 280 -9.89 -9.91 -6.75
N MET A 281 -9.10 -9.00 -7.31
CA MET A 281 -9.59 -7.87 -8.10
C MET A 281 -10.33 -8.34 -9.34
N GLU A 282 -9.77 -9.32 -10.04
CA GLU A 282 -10.40 -9.89 -11.23
C GLU A 282 -11.73 -10.59 -10.90
N THR A 283 -11.78 -11.36 -9.82
CA THR A 283 -13.02 -12.00 -9.37
C THR A 283 -14.07 -10.96 -8.98
N THR A 284 -13.70 -9.92 -8.22
CA THR A 284 -14.63 -8.82 -7.90
C THR A 284 -15.14 -8.15 -9.17
N ARG A 285 -14.26 -7.81 -10.13
CA ARG A 285 -14.64 -7.19 -11.41
C ARG A 285 -15.63 -8.05 -12.18
N ARG A 286 -15.39 -9.37 -12.29
CA ARG A 286 -16.30 -10.33 -12.94
C ARG A 286 -17.66 -10.38 -12.24
N THR A 287 -17.69 -10.41 -10.91
CA THR A 287 -18.95 -10.50 -10.14
C THR A 287 -19.77 -9.22 -10.11
N SER A 288 -19.12 -8.04 -10.16
CA SER A 288 -19.80 -6.74 -10.09
C SER A 288 -20.41 -6.29 -11.43
N GLY A 289 -20.18 -7.02 -12.53
CA GLY A 289 -20.67 -6.63 -13.86
C GLY A 289 -20.02 -5.37 -14.44
N GLU A 290 -18.96 -4.85 -13.80
CA GLU A 290 -18.17 -3.74 -14.34
C GLU A 290 -17.35 -4.24 -15.54
N HIS A 291 -17.96 -4.21 -16.73
CA HIS A 291 -17.31 -4.47 -18.02
C HIS A 291 -16.49 -3.27 -18.49
N HIS A 292 -15.64 -2.70 -17.62
CA HIS A 292 -14.58 -1.85 -18.10
C HIS A 292 -13.45 -2.75 -18.61
N HIS A 293 -13.03 -2.53 -19.86
CA HIS A 293 -11.80 -3.12 -20.37
C HIS A 293 -10.67 -2.69 -19.43
N SER A 294 -10.20 -3.60 -18.58
CA SER A 294 -8.90 -3.41 -17.94
C SER A 294 -7.88 -3.36 -19.08
N PRO A 295 -7.07 -2.29 -19.20
CA PRO A 295 -6.01 -2.26 -20.20
C PRO A 295 -4.94 -3.33 -19.93
N VAL A 296 -4.97 -3.94 -18.75
CA VAL A 296 -4.08 -5.03 -18.33
C VAL A 296 -4.83 -6.35 -18.45
N ASP A 297 -4.25 -7.29 -19.19
CA ASP A 297 -4.63 -8.71 -19.14
C ASP A 297 -4.32 -9.27 -17.74
N MET A 298 -5.38 -9.42 -16.94
CA MET A 298 -5.29 -9.84 -15.55
C MET A 298 -4.78 -11.28 -15.41
N ASP A 299 -5.16 -12.18 -16.32
CA ASP A 299 -4.72 -13.58 -16.26
C ASP A 299 -3.20 -13.66 -16.54
N SER A 300 -2.72 -12.94 -17.56
CA SER A 300 -1.27 -12.80 -17.81
C SER A 300 -0.53 -12.14 -16.65
N ALA A 301 -1.12 -11.11 -16.02
CA ALA A 301 -0.51 -10.45 -14.87
C ALA A 301 -0.39 -11.40 -13.66
N ILE A 302 -1.44 -12.16 -13.35
CA ILE A 302 -1.43 -13.16 -12.27
C ILE A 302 -0.36 -14.23 -12.57
N GLN A 303 -0.33 -14.74 -13.80
CA GLN A 303 0.66 -15.72 -14.22
C GLN A 303 2.10 -15.20 -14.05
N ASN A 304 2.37 -13.96 -14.48
CA ASN A 304 3.70 -13.35 -14.38
C ASN A 304 4.16 -13.19 -12.91
N GLU A 305 3.25 -12.82 -12.01
CA GLU A 305 3.56 -12.73 -10.58
C GLU A 305 3.86 -14.13 -10.01
N LEU A 306 3.11 -15.17 -10.38
CA LEU A 306 3.39 -16.54 -9.93
C LEU A 306 4.72 -17.10 -10.46
N VAL A 307 5.05 -16.83 -11.73
CA VAL A 307 6.35 -17.19 -12.31
C VAL A 307 7.49 -16.50 -11.56
N SER A 308 7.37 -15.18 -11.34
CA SER A 308 8.37 -14.41 -10.60
C SER A 308 8.54 -14.93 -9.16
N ALA A 309 7.43 -15.27 -8.48
CA ALA A 309 7.47 -15.87 -7.15
C ALA A 309 8.25 -17.20 -7.16
N ALA A 310 8.00 -18.08 -8.14
CA ALA A 310 8.72 -19.35 -8.27
C ALA A 310 10.22 -19.15 -8.56
N GLU A 311 10.58 -18.15 -9.37
CA GLU A 311 11.98 -17.84 -9.68
C GLU A 311 12.76 -17.42 -8.43
N PHE A 312 12.19 -16.55 -7.58
CA PHE A 312 12.81 -16.17 -6.31
C PHE A 312 12.97 -17.34 -5.34
N LEU A 313 12.08 -18.33 -5.38
CA LEU A 313 12.11 -19.48 -4.45
C LEU A 313 12.91 -20.68 -4.98
N GLY A 314 13.46 -20.57 -6.20
CA GLY A 314 14.07 -21.64 -6.97
C GLY A 314 13.02 -22.50 -7.69
N ARG A 315 13.25 -22.79 -8.98
CA ARG A 315 12.32 -23.56 -9.84
C ARG A 315 11.91 -24.89 -9.20
N PHE A 316 10.65 -25.29 -9.41
CA PHE A 316 10.16 -26.64 -9.17
C PHE A 316 11.12 -27.63 -9.84
N ARG A 317 11.85 -28.41 -9.04
CA ARG A 317 12.51 -29.62 -9.52
C ARG A 317 11.56 -30.78 -9.34
#